data_AF-A0A7H4YQC4-F1
#
_entry.id   AF-A0A7H4YQC4-F1
#
_cell.length_a   1.000
_cell.length_b   1.000
_cell.length_c   1.000
_cell.angle_alpha   90.00
_cell.angle_beta   90.00
_cell.angle_gamma   90.00
#
_symmetry.space_group_name_H-M   'P 1'
#
loop_
_entity.id
_entity.type
_entity.pdbx_description
1 polymer ?
#
loop_
_entity_poly.entity_id
_entity_poly.type
_entity_poly.pdbx_seq_one_letter_code
_entity_poly.pdbx_strand_id
1 'polypeptide(L)' 'MSREDPQLRIRLPVEVKEKIEISAKANKRSMNAEIVQRLDTSFLKDIHEDDVISAYEAKIIANNARHE' A
#
# COMPACT_ATOMS: atom_id res chain seq x y z
N MET A 1 -7.31 6.92 23.50
CA MET A 1 -7.93 5.61 23.24
C MET A 1 -7.13 4.94 22.15
N SER A 2 -6.34 3.95 22.52
CA SER A 2 -5.49 3.20 21.61
C SER A 2 -6.36 2.53 20.56
N ARG A 3 -6.25 2.96 19.30
CA ARG A 3 -6.76 2.19 18.17
C ARG A 3 -5.85 0.97 18.06
N GLU A 4 -6.24 -0.12 18.69
CA GLU A 4 -5.58 -1.40 18.47
C GLU A 4 -6.03 -1.89 17.10
N ASP A 5 -5.17 -1.77 16.10
CA ASP A 5 -5.43 -2.32 14.78
C ASP A 5 -5.76 -3.81 14.91
N PRO A 6 -6.79 -4.30 14.19
CA PRO A 6 -7.22 -5.69 14.30
C PRO A 6 -6.10 -6.64 13.88
N GLN A 7 -5.68 -7.53 14.79
CA GLN A 7 -4.65 -8.53 14.49
C GLN A 7 -5.22 -9.67 13.65
N LEU A 8 -4.77 -9.76 12.39
CA LEU A 8 -5.16 -10.85 11.50
C LEU A 8 -4.24 -12.07 11.68
N ARG A 9 -4.79 -13.21 12.12
CA ARG A 9 -4.06 -14.48 12.20
C ARG A 9 -4.28 -15.30 10.93
N ILE A 10 -3.33 -15.23 10.01
CA ILE A 10 -3.37 -16.00 8.74
C ILE A 10 -2.48 -17.24 8.78
N ARG A 11 -2.92 -18.32 8.13
CA ARG A 11 -2.09 -19.49 7.87
C ARG A 11 -1.41 -19.30 6.51
N LEU A 12 -0.09 -19.23 6.50
CA LEU A 12 0.73 -19.03 5.31
C LEU A 12 1.45 -20.34 4.95
N PRO A 13 1.49 -20.74 3.67
CA PRO A 13 2.42 -21.76 3.20
C PRO A 13 3.87 -21.34 3.48
N VAL A 14 4.76 -22.30 3.71
CA VAL A 14 6.17 -22.04 4.04
C VAL A 14 6.87 -21.21 2.96
N GLU A 15 6.61 -21.53 1.69
CA GLU A 15 7.17 -20.83 0.53
C GLU A 15 6.80 -19.34 0.51
N VAL A 16 5.57 -19.01 0.91
CA VAL A 16 5.08 -17.62 0.94
C VAL A 16 5.75 -16.86 2.07
N LYS A 17 5.86 -17.50 3.26
CA LYS A 17 6.53 -16.90 4.41
C LYS A 17 8.00 -16.57 4.09
N GLU A 18 8.73 -17.48 3.48
CA GLU A 18 10.13 -17.26 3.08
C GLU A 18 10.27 -16.11 2.07
N LYS A 19 9.40 -16.07 1.06
CA LYS A 19 9.39 -14.97 0.08
C LYS A 19 9.16 -13.61 0.76
N ILE A 20 8.24 -13.54 1.72
CA ILE A 20 7.99 -12.30 2.48
C ILE A 20 9.21 -11.95 3.33
N GLU A 21 9.83 -12.91 4.00
CA GLU A 21 11.01 -12.65 4.84
C GLU A 21 12.19 -12.10 4.03
N ILE A 22 12.46 -12.70 2.87
CA ILE A 22 13.51 -12.23 1.94
C ILE A 22 13.19 -10.81 1.46
N SER A 23 11.93 -10.55 1.08
CA SER A 23 11.50 -9.25 0.59
C SER A 23 11.56 -8.17 1.68
N ALA A 24 11.15 -8.51 2.90
CA ALA A 24 11.21 -7.64 4.07
C ALA A 24 12.67 -7.26 4.41
N LYS A 25 13.59 -8.24 4.38
CA LYS A 25 15.03 -7.99 4.56
C LYS A 25 15.60 -7.08 3.47
N ALA A 26 15.25 -7.34 2.21
CA ALA A 26 15.70 -6.51 1.09
C ALA A 26 15.18 -5.07 1.20
N ASN A 27 13.93 -4.89 1.64
CA ASN A 27 13.28 -3.58 1.79
C ASN A 27 13.57 -2.89 3.14
N LYS A 28 14.35 -3.52 4.03
CA LYS A 28 14.62 -3.05 5.40
C LYS A 28 13.34 -2.75 6.20
N ARG A 29 12.32 -3.60 6.04
CA ARG A 29 11.03 -3.50 6.74
C ARG A 29 10.80 -4.71 7.65
N SER A 30 9.93 -4.56 8.64
CA SER A 30 9.42 -5.72 9.37
C SER A 30 8.55 -6.59 8.45
N MET A 31 8.43 -7.88 8.77
CA MET A 31 7.58 -8.79 8.01
C MET A 31 6.12 -8.29 7.93
N ASN A 32 5.60 -7.74 9.04
CA ASN A 32 4.25 -7.15 9.07
C ASN A 32 4.15 -5.91 8.16
N ALA A 33 5.16 -5.02 8.20
CA ALA A 33 5.16 -3.82 7.36
C ALA A 33 5.21 -4.17 5.86
N GLU A 34 5.99 -5.19 5.48
CA GLU A 34 6.04 -5.69 4.11
C GLU A 34 4.72 -6.31 3.66
N ILE A 35 4.05 -7.07 4.54
CA ILE A 35 2.72 -7.65 4.27
C ILE A 35 1.69 -6.55 4.04
N VAL A 36 1.61 -5.58 4.96
CA VAL A 36 0.68 -4.45 4.85
C VAL A 36 0.92 -3.69 3.55
N GLN A 37 2.17 -3.34 3.26
CA GLN A 37 2.49 -2.61 2.05
C GLN A 37 2.14 -3.37 0.76
N ARG A 38 2.33 -4.70 0.73
CA ARG A 38 1.91 -5.50 -0.41
C ARG A 38 0.40 -5.54 -0.58
N LEU A 39 -0.34 -5.66 0.52
CA LEU A 39 -1.80 -5.63 0.52
C LEU A 39 -2.31 -4.27 0.02
N ASP A 40 -1.80 -3.17 0.58
CA ASP A 40 -2.16 -1.81 0.13
C ASP A 40 -1.89 -1.64 -1.36
N THR A 41 -0.71 -2.07 -1.83
CA THR A 41 -0.34 -2.00 -3.25
C THR A 41 -1.23 -2.86 -4.14
N SER A 42 -1.75 -3.98 -3.63
CA SER A 42 -2.71 -4.80 -4.40
C SER A 42 -4.04 -4.09 -4.59
N PHE A 43 -4.54 -3.37 -3.58
CA PHE A 43 -5.77 -2.59 -3.69
C PHE A 43 -5.60 -1.34 -4.57
N LEU A 44 -4.40 -0.76 -4.63
CA LEU A 44 -4.07 0.32 -5.57
C LEU A 44 -4.19 -0.09 -7.04
N LYS A 45 -4.05 -1.39 -7.36
CA LYS A 45 -4.20 -1.89 -8.73
C LYS A 45 -5.65 -2.11 -9.14
N ASP A 46 -6.57 -2.19 -8.19
CA ASP A 46 -8.00 -2.30 -8.45
C ASP A 46 -8.67 -0.92 -8.65
N ILE A 47 -7.92 0.17 -8.51
CA ILE A 47 -8.39 1.50 -8.89
C ILE A 47 -8.53 1.48 -10.41
N HIS A 48 -9.78 1.57 -10.88
CA HIS A 48 -10.06 1.58 -12.31
C HIS A 48 -9.48 2.86 -12.91
N GLU A 49 -8.97 2.80 -14.15
CA GLU A 49 -8.45 3.99 -14.85
C GLU A 49 -9.49 5.12 -14.93
N ASP A 50 -10.78 4.76 -14.86
CA ASP A 50 -11.91 5.70 -14.83
C ASP A 50 -12.00 6.53 -13.53
N ASP A 51 -11.41 6.06 -12.42
CA ASP A 51 -11.44 6.72 -11.11
C ASP A 51 -10.22 7.62 -10.85
N VAL A 52 -9.23 7.63 -11.75
CA VAL A 52 -8.01 8.44 -11.63
C VAL A 52 -8.04 9.62 -12.59
N ILE A 53 -7.84 10.83 -12.06
CA ILE A 53 -7.61 12.01 -12.90
C ILE A 53 -6.24 11.94 -13.54
N SER A 54 -6.10 12.49 -14.74
CA SER A 54 -4.80 12.50 -15.43
C SER A 54 -3.77 13.30 -14.64
N ALA A 55 -2.49 12.95 -14.76
CA ALA A 55 -1.39 13.70 -14.13
C ALA A 55 -1.38 15.18 -14.53
N TYR A 56 -1.90 15.50 -15.72
CA TYR A 56 -2.06 16.86 -16.22
C TYR A 56 -3.15 17.61 -15.46
N GLU A 57 -4.34 17.03 -15.31
CA GLU A 57 -5.46 17.62 -14.57
C GLU A 57 -5.14 17.81 -13.09
N ALA A 58 -4.47 16.83 -12.47
CA ALA A 58 -4.03 16.93 -11.07
C ALA A 58 -3.12 18.15 -10.85
N LYS A 59 -2.23 18.46 -11.80
CA LYS A 59 -1.32 19.61 -11.73
C LYS A 59 -2.08 20.94 -11.84
N ILE A 60 -3.13 21.00 -12.66
CA ILE A 60 -3.97 22.19 -12.82
C ILE A 60 -4.73 22.46 -11.53
N ILE A 61 -5.39 21.44 -10.96
CA ILE A 61 -6.16 21.57 -9.72
C ILE A 61 -5.26 22.04 -8.57
N ALA A 62 -4.08 21.44 -8.42
CA ALA A 62 -3.13 21.82 -7.36
C ALA A 62 -2.63 23.26 -7.48
N ASN A 63 -2.41 23.76 -8.70
CA ASN A 63 -2.02 25.14 -8.91
C ASN A 63 -3.18 26.10 -8.60
N ASN A 64 -4.40 25.79 -9.03
CA ASN A 64 -5.56 26.64 -8.78
C ASN A 64 -5.88 26.75 -7.28
N ALA A 65 -5.82 25.63 -6.55
CA ALA A 65 -6.05 25.59 -5.10
C ALA A 65 -4.99 26.35 -4.28
N ARG A 66 -3.81 26.61 -4.84
CA ARG A 66 -2.75 27.39 -4.20
C ARG A 66 -2.94 28.90 -4.38
N HIS A 67 -3.82 29.30 -5.30
CA HIS A 67 -4.10 30.69 -5.64
C HIS A 67 -5.44 31.21 -5.07
N GLU A 68 -6.24 30.36 -4.43
CA GLU A 68 -7.31 30.75 -3.48
C GLU A 68 -6.75 30.85 -2.05
#